data_AF-A0A8D2M823-F1
#
_entry.id   AF-A0A8D2M823-F1
#
_cell.length_a   1.000
_cell.length_b   1.000
_cell.length_c   1.000
_cell.angle_alpha   90.00
_cell.angle_beta   90.00
_cell.angle_gamma   90.00
#
_symmetry.space_group_name_H-M   'P 1'
#
loop_
_entity.id
_entity.type
_entity.pdbx_description
1 polymer ?
#
loop_
_entity_poly.entity_id
_entity_poly.type
_entity_poly.pdbx_seq_one_letter_code
_entity_poly.pdbx_strand_id
1 'polypeptide(L)'
;MGKICNITRLRAEGEDFRWYLKLKCGNCGEVSEKWQYLRLMDSAPLKGGRGSATMVQKCKLCSRENSIGTCRDTDRAAEDSEKFKTIVEFECRGLEPVDFQPQDWNDYDEKTKESVGIYEVTHKFVKC
;
A
#
# COMPACT_ATOMS: atom_id res chain seq x y z
N MET A 1 -14.20 -12.63 -12.42
CA MET A 1 -15.20 -13.21 -11.49
C MET A 1 -14.39 -14.07 -10.54
N GLY A 2 -13.73 -13.44 -9.57
CA GLY A 2 -12.81 -14.10 -8.63
C GLY A 2 -13.61 -14.58 -7.41
N LYS A 3 -13.43 -15.84 -7.04
CA LYS A 3 -14.11 -16.48 -5.91
C LYS A 3 -13.29 -16.22 -4.65
N ILE A 4 -13.81 -15.42 -3.72
CA ILE A 4 -13.24 -15.26 -2.38
C ILE A 4 -13.72 -16.46 -1.56
N CYS A 5 -12.80 -17.29 -1.05
CA CYS A 5 -13.12 -18.39 -0.15
C CYS A 5 -12.69 -18.02 1.27
N ASN A 6 -13.66 -17.89 2.19
CA ASN A 6 -13.46 -17.88 3.65
C ASN A 6 -12.42 -16.88 4.21
N ILE A 7 -12.45 -15.60 3.78
CA ILE A 7 -11.65 -14.54 4.42
C ILE A 7 -12.57 -13.55 5.11
N THR A 8 -12.70 -13.67 6.43
CA THR A 8 -13.60 -12.80 7.21
C THR A 8 -12.93 -11.49 7.63
N ARG A 9 -11.59 -11.37 7.52
CA ARG A 9 -10.80 -10.22 7.99
C ARG A 9 -9.52 -10.00 7.18
N LEU A 10 -9.62 -9.32 6.03
CA LEU A 10 -8.43 -8.83 5.32
C LEU A 10 -7.80 -7.68 6.13
N ARG A 11 -6.57 -7.86 6.61
CA ARG A 11 -5.76 -6.81 7.24
C ARG A 11 -4.31 -6.94 6.81
N ALA A 12 -3.60 -5.81 6.72
CA ALA A 12 -2.15 -5.84 6.66
C ALA A 12 -1.64 -6.23 8.06
N GLU A 13 -1.36 -7.51 8.28
CA GLU A 13 -0.89 -7.97 9.57
C GLU A 13 0.62 -7.74 9.72
N GLY A 14 0.99 -7.01 10.78
CA GLY A 14 2.39 -6.70 11.10
C GLY A 14 2.85 -5.34 10.56
N GLU A 15 3.65 -4.62 11.36
CA GLU A 15 4.25 -3.34 10.96
C GLU A 15 5.30 -3.49 9.83
N ASP A 16 5.70 -4.73 9.54
CA ASP A 16 6.64 -5.13 8.49
C ASP A 16 5.96 -5.45 7.15
N PHE A 17 4.61 -5.42 7.09
CA PHE A 17 3.86 -5.60 5.85
C PHE A 17 4.34 -4.63 4.76
N ARG A 18 4.50 -5.16 3.55
CA ARG A 18 5.11 -4.45 2.42
C ARG A 18 4.07 -4.10 1.37
N TRP A 19 3.76 -2.81 1.27
CA TRP A 19 2.91 -2.26 0.21
C TRP A 19 3.74 -2.04 -1.06
N TYR A 20 3.72 -2.99 -1.99
CA TYR A 20 4.45 -2.87 -3.27
C TYR A 20 3.69 -2.00 -4.26
N LEU A 21 4.28 -0.85 -4.62
CA LEU A 21 3.66 0.19 -5.42
C LEU A 21 4.52 0.57 -6.62
N LYS A 22 3.86 0.96 -7.71
CA LYS A 22 4.43 1.83 -8.74
C LYS A 22 4.11 3.26 -8.39
N LEU A 23 5.12 4.12 -8.44
CA LEU A 23 5.01 5.50 -7.97
C LEU A 23 5.26 6.45 -9.13
N LYS A 24 4.38 7.44 -9.29
CA LYS A 24 4.43 8.49 -10.31
C LYS A 24 4.83 9.82 -9.69
N CYS A 25 5.82 10.47 -10.29
CA CYS A 25 6.19 11.84 -9.93
C CYS A 25 5.10 12.82 -10.39
N GLY A 26 4.52 13.56 -9.45
CA GLY A 26 3.49 14.57 -9.74
C GLY A 26 4.01 15.77 -10.53
N ASN A 27 5.34 15.95 -10.64
CA ASN A 27 5.94 17.07 -11.36
C ASN A 27 6.20 16.79 -12.84
N CYS A 28 6.83 15.66 -13.16
CA CYS A 28 7.25 15.33 -14.54
C CYS A 28 6.52 14.11 -15.12
N GLY A 29 5.70 13.43 -14.33
CA GLY A 29 4.96 12.25 -14.76
C GLY A 29 5.75 10.95 -14.79
N GLU A 30 7.05 10.97 -14.48
CA GLU A 30 7.91 9.78 -14.43
C GLU A 30 7.33 8.71 -13.49
N VAL A 31 7.20 7.48 -13.98
CA VAL A 31 6.72 6.32 -13.22
C VAL A 31 7.88 5.38 -12.93
N SER A 32 7.95 4.85 -11.71
CA SER A 32 9.05 3.96 -11.32
C SER A 32 9.13 2.69 -12.18
N GLU A 33 10.31 2.42 -12.75
CA GLU A 33 10.57 1.20 -13.51
C GLU A 33 10.45 -0.07 -12.67
N LYS A 34 10.86 0.00 -11.39
CA LYS A 34 10.78 -1.12 -10.45
C LYS A 34 9.65 -0.92 -9.45
N TRP A 35 9.14 -2.03 -8.91
CA TRP A 35 8.28 -2.01 -7.74
C TRP A 35 9.06 -1.49 -6.54
N GLN A 36 8.41 -0.65 -5.75
CA GLN A 36 8.95 -0.10 -4.51
C GLN A 36 8.01 -0.47 -3.40
N TYR A 37 8.51 -0.80 -2.20
CA TYR A 37 7.64 -1.13 -1.08
C TYR A 37 7.65 -0.05 0.00
N LEU A 38 6.50 0.15 0.66
CA LEU A 38 6.36 0.93 1.88
C LEU A 38 6.03 0.00 3.04
N ARG A 39 6.62 0.24 4.22
CA ARG A 39 6.28 -0.44 5.48
C ARG A 39 5.87 0.58 6.51
N LEU A 40 4.97 0.21 7.42
CA LEU A 40 4.47 1.14 8.43
C LEU A 40 5.58 1.63 9.38
N MET A 41 6.52 0.73 9.69
CA MET A 41 7.67 1.02 10.55
C MET A 41 8.75 1.89 9.90
N ASP A 42 8.74 2.04 8.57
CA ASP A 42 9.75 2.84 7.88
C ASP A 42 9.49 4.34 8.12
N SER A 43 10.56 5.08 8.39
CA SER A 43 10.50 6.51 8.64
C SER A 43 11.79 7.17 8.14
N ALA A 44 11.63 8.16 7.28
CA ALA A 44 12.69 8.97 6.71
C ALA A 44 12.44 10.46 7.02
N PRO A 45 13.45 11.21 7.48
CA PRO A 45 13.28 12.60 7.88
C PRO A 45 12.99 13.50 6.67
N LEU A 46 12.05 14.43 6.82
CA LEU A 46 11.77 15.46 5.82
C LEU A 46 12.65 16.70 6.08
N LYS A 47 13.14 17.31 5.00
CA LYS A 47 13.89 18.56 5.08
C LYS A 47 13.04 19.68 5.67
N GLY A 48 13.67 20.53 6.49
CA GLY A 48 13.07 21.75 7.03
C GLY A 48 12.15 21.52 8.23
N GLY A 49 12.36 20.46 9.02
CA GLY A 49 11.61 20.23 10.26
C GLY A 49 10.14 19.83 10.04
N ARG A 50 9.77 19.39 8.83
CA ARG A 50 8.38 19.05 8.45
C ARG A 50 7.94 17.65 8.92
N GLY A 51 8.60 17.09 9.92
CA GLY A 51 8.36 15.72 10.40
C GLY A 51 9.10 14.66 9.58
N SER A 52 8.49 13.48 9.45
CA SER A 52 9.00 12.34 8.69
C SER A 52 7.93 11.78 7.76
N ALA A 53 8.36 10.99 6.78
CA ALA A 53 7.49 10.22 5.90
C ALA A 53 8.02 8.80 5.79
N THR A 54 7.19 7.85 5.35
CA THR A 54 7.61 6.45 5.17
C THR A 54 8.73 6.32 4.14
N MET A 55 8.67 7.11 3.07
CA MET A 55 9.69 7.13 2.03
C MET A 55 9.92 8.55 1.50
N VAL A 56 11.19 8.91 1.34
CA VAL A 56 11.64 10.14 0.69
C VAL A 56 12.56 9.75 -0.46
N GLN A 57 12.30 10.24 -1.67
CA GLN A 57 13.16 9.95 -2.81
C GLN A 57 13.22 11.11 -3.83
N LYS A 58 14.36 11.19 -4.52
CA LYS A 58 14.57 12.13 -5.61
C LYS A 58 14.11 11.50 -6.93
N CYS A 59 13.26 12.21 -7.68
CA CYS A 59 12.86 11.76 -9.01
C CYS A 59 14.08 11.65 -9.92
N LYS A 60 14.24 10.49 -10.57
CA LYS A 60 15.38 10.22 -11.47
C LYS A 60 15.38 11.10 -12.72
N LEU A 61 14.21 11.57 -13.15
CA LEU A 61 14.06 12.43 -14.33
C LEU A 61 14.23 13.92 -13.99
N CYS A 62 13.34 14.48 -13.16
CA CYS A 62 13.33 15.93 -12.88
C CYS A 62 14.10 16.36 -11.65
N SER A 63 14.75 15.43 -10.94
CA SER A 63 15.52 15.72 -9.72
C SER A 63 14.72 16.30 -8.54
N ARG A 64 13.38 16.41 -8.62
CA ARG A 64 12.55 16.89 -7.51
C ARG A 64 12.52 15.86 -6.38
N GLU A 65 12.72 16.32 -5.14
CA GLU A 65 12.53 15.51 -3.95
C GLU A 65 11.04 15.37 -3.65
N ASN A 66 10.58 14.13 -3.56
CA ASN A 66 9.20 13.78 -3.25
C ASN A 66 9.17 12.84 -2.06
N SER A 67 8.00 12.74 -1.42
CA SER A 67 7.80 11.82 -0.30
C SER A 67 6.40 11.22 -0.32
N ILE A 68 6.27 10.05 0.29
CA ILE A 68 5.02 9.34 0.49
C ILE A 68 5.03 8.70 1.88
N GLY A 69 3.91 8.80 2.61
CA GLY A 69 3.72 8.21 3.93
C GLY A 69 2.51 7.29 3.97
N THR A 70 2.57 6.22 4.75
CA THR A 70 1.40 5.39 5.06
C THR A 70 0.71 5.93 6.31
N CYS A 71 -0.60 6.16 6.26
CA CYS A 71 -1.36 6.58 7.43
C CYS A 71 -1.59 5.41 8.40
N ARG A 72 -1.36 5.61 9.71
CA ARG A 72 -1.45 4.54 10.73
C ARG A 72 -2.86 4.04 11.02
N ASP A 73 -3.89 4.83 10.73
CA ASP A 73 -5.29 4.52 11.10
C ASP A 73 -6.11 3.83 10.00
N THR A 74 -5.45 3.22 9.01
CA THR A 74 -6.16 2.76 7.80
C THR A 74 -6.53 1.29 7.78
N ASP A 75 -6.24 0.55 8.86
CA ASP A 75 -6.65 -0.85 9.02
C ASP A 75 -8.16 -0.97 9.25
N ARG A 76 -8.94 -0.65 8.21
CA ARG A 76 -10.37 -0.91 8.17
C ARG A 76 -10.55 -2.37 7.77
N ALA A 77 -11.05 -3.18 8.70
CA ALA A 77 -11.41 -4.55 8.42
C ALA A 77 -12.36 -4.61 7.22
N ALA A 78 -11.95 -5.30 6.17
CA ALA A 78 -12.84 -5.60 5.07
C ALA A 78 -13.80 -6.72 5.52
N GLU A 79 -14.98 -6.34 6.03
CA GLU A 79 -16.10 -7.29 6.17
C GLU A 79 -16.59 -7.71 4.77
N ASP A 80 -17.08 -8.95 4.63
CA ASP A 80 -17.56 -9.52 3.37
C ASP A 80 -18.57 -8.59 2.67
N SER A 81 -18.10 -7.90 1.64
CA SER A 81 -18.94 -7.15 0.72
C SER A 81 -18.28 -7.18 -0.65
N GLU A 82 -19.04 -7.46 -1.70
CA GLU A 82 -18.59 -7.40 -3.10
C GLU A 82 -18.30 -5.96 -3.58
N LYS A 83 -18.01 -5.04 -2.66
CA LYS A 83 -17.76 -3.62 -2.92
C LYS A 83 -16.32 -3.27 -2.55
N PHE A 84 -15.72 -2.38 -3.33
CA PHE A 84 -14.42 -1.81 -3.00
C PHE A 84 -14.47 -1.11 -1.63
N LYS A 85 -13.50 -1.43 -0.78
CA LYS A 85 -13.26 -0.78 0.52
C LYS A 85 -11.85 -0.21 0.55
N THR A 86 -11.69 0.95 1.17
CA THR A 86 -10.37 1.55 1.42
C THR A 86 -9.69 0.79 2.54
N ILE A 87 -8.54 0.16 2.23
CA ILE A 87 -7.71 -0.62 3.17
C ILE A 87 -6.43 0.10 3.59
N VAL A 88 -6.05 1.16 2.86
CA VAL A 88 -4.86 1.96 3.14
C VAL A 88 -5.04 3.36 2.56
N GLU A 89 -4.53 4.36 3.25
CA GLU A 89 -4.44 5.74 2.77
C GLU A 89 -2.97 6.18 2.79
N PHE A 90 -2.56 6.89 1.73
CA PHE A 90 -1.20 7.37 1.56
C PHE A 90 -1.14 8.89 1.56
N GLU A 91 -0.31 9.47 2.42
CA GLU A 91 0.01 10.90 2.39
C GLU A 91 1.03 11.17 1.28
N CYS A 92 0.56 11.71 0.17
CA CYS A 92 1.35 11.90 -1.05
C CYS A 92 1.90 13.34 -1.15
N ARG A 93 3.22 13.51 -1.21
CA ARG A 93 3.90 14.81 -1.43
C ARG A 93 4.78 14.76 -2.67
N GLY A 94 4.16 14.99 -3.83
CA GLY A 94 4.82 14.97 -5.14
C GLY A 94 5.06 13.57 -5.73
N LEU A 95 4.61 12.53 -5.02
CA LEU A 95 4.71 11.15 -5.44
C LEU A 95 3.37 10.44 -5.19
N GLU A 96 2.75 9.92 -6.24
CA GLU A 96 1.43 9.28 -6.18
C GLU A 96 1.54 7.80 -6.56
N PRO A 97 0.89 6.88 -5.85
CA PRO A 97 0.78 5.50 -6.29
C PRO A 97 -0.12 5.40 -7.52
N VAL A 98 0.33 4.67 -8.53
CA VAL A 98 -0.40 4.43 -9.78
C VAL A 98 -0.66 2.96 -10.05
N ASP A 99 0.06 2.08 -9.35
CA ASP A 99 -0.20 0.65 -9.38
C ASP A 99 0.15 0.02 -8.03
N PHE A 100 -0.47 -1.12 -7.73
CA PHE A 100 -0.29 -1.90 -6.52
C PHE A 100 -0.16 -3.37 -6.88
N GLN A 101 0.87 -4.01 -6.34
CA GLN A 101 1.06 -5.45 -6.43
C GLN A 101 0.73 -6.06 -5.06
N PRO A 102 -0.50 -6.57 -4.85
CA PRO A 102 -0.75 -7.42 -3.71
C PRO A 102 0.17 -8.63 -3.81
N GLN A 103 0.82 -8.98 -2.71
CA GLN A 103 1.50 -10.27 -2.61
C GLN A 103 0.44 -11.32 -2.27
N ASP A 104 0.52 -12.47 -2.93
CA ASP A 104 -0.32 -13.62 -2.55
C ASP A 104 0.02 -13.99 -1.10
N TRP A 105 -1.02 -14.11 -0.28
CA TRP A 105 -0.88 -14.50 1.11
C TRP A 105 -1.69 -15.75 1.35
N ASN A 106 -1.05 -16.74 1.97
CA ASN A 106 -1.65 -18.00 2.35
C ASN A 106 -1.30 -18.29 3.81
N ASP A 107 -2.26 -18.76 4.56
CA ASP A 107 -2.09 -19.22 5.93
C ASP A 107 -3.03 -20.40 6.20
N TYR A 108 -2.88 -21.01 7.36
CA TYR A 108 -3.69 -22.13 7.80
C TYR A 108 -4.35 -21.81 9.13
N ASP A 109 -5.67 -21.76 9.16
CA ASP A 109 -6.41 -21.57 10.39
C ASP A 109 -6.49 -22.90 11.15
N GLU A 110 -5.69 -23.02 12.22
CA GLU A 110 -5.65 -24.23 13.06
C GLU A 110 -6.98 -24.53 13.77
N LYS A 111 -7.83 -23.52 14.02
CA LYS A 111 -9.10 -23.71 14.72
C LYS A 111 -10.16 -24.32 13.81
N THR A 112 -10.24 -23.83 12.58
CA THR A 112 -11.19 -24.31 11.57
C THR A 112 -10.63 -25.47 10.74
N LYS A 113 -9.31 -25.70 10.80
CA LYS A 113 -8.56 -26.67 9.99
C LYS A 113 -8.73 -26.41 8.49
N GLU A 114 -8.74 -25.13 8.10
CA GLU A 114 -8.89 -24.70 6.73
C GLU A 114 -7.70 -23.84 6.29
N SER A 115 -7.30 -23.99 5.03
CA SER A 115 -6.38 -23.04 4.40
C SER A 115 -7.12 -21.76 4.06
N VAL A 116 -6.55 -20.62 4.45
CA VAL A 116 -7.03 -19.28 4.09
C VAL A 116 -6.04 -18.66 3.12
N GLY A 117 -6.54 -17.97 2.10
CA GLY A 117 -5.66 -17.35 1.12
C GLY A 117 -6.32 -16.21 0.37
N ILE A 118 -5.55 -15.16 0.14
CA ILE A 118 -5.97 -13.94 -0.55
C ILE A 118 -5.45 -14.03 -1.99
N TYR A 119 -6.37 -14.21 -2.94
CA TYR A 119 -6.04 -14.36 -4.36
C TYR A 119 -6.79 -13.33 -5.21
N GLU A 120 -6.20 -12.96 -6.36
CA GLU A 120 -6.83 -12.11 -7.39
C GLU A 120 -7.41 -10.78 -6.88
N VAL A 121 -6.76 -10.16 -5.88
CA VAL A 121 -7.21 -8.88 -5.32
C VAL A 121 -7.17 -7.81 -6.39
N THR A 122 -8.33 -7.23 -6.69
CA THR A 122 -8.43 -6.04 -7.52
C THR A 122 -8.28 -4.78 -6.67
N HIS A 123 -7.54 -3.78 -7.16
CA HIS A 123 -7.36 -2.50 -6.49
C HIS A 123 -7.86 -1.33 -7.33
N LYS A 124 -8.16 -0.22 -6.64
CA LYS A 124 -8.41 1.08 -7.25
C LYS A 124 -7.90 2.17 -6.31
N PHE A 125 -7.18 3.13 -6.86
CA PHE A 125 -6.84 4.36 -6.13
C PHE A 125 -7.96 5.38 -6.28
N VAL A 126 -8.34 5.99 -5.17
CA VAL A 126 -9.29 7.11 -5.12
C VAL A 126 -8.54 8.31 -4.55
N LYS A 127 -8.59 9.44 -5.26
CA LYS A 127 -8.05 10.70 -4.76
C LYS A 127 -9.09 11.32 -3.82
N CYS A 128 -8.68 11.64 -2.61
CA CYS A 128 -9.47 12.42 -1.66
C CYS A 128 -9.41 13.92 -1.99
#